data_AF-A0A961CEN1-F1
#
_entry.id   AF-A0A961CEN1-F1
#
_cell.length_a   1.000
_cell.length_b   1.000
_cell.length_c   1.000
_cell.angle_alpha   90.00
_cell.angle_beta   90.00
_cell.angle_gamma   90.00
#
_symmetry.space_group_name_H-M   'P 1'
#
loop_
_entity.id
_entity.type
_entity.pdbx_description
1 polymer ?
#
loop_
_entity_poly.entity_id
_entity_poly.type
_entity_poly.pdbx_seq_one_letter_code
_entity_poly.pdbx_strand_id
1 'polypeptide(L)'
;QECPLVFSVSHPASAVVGADLRVGRTYWDRSSRPWSTDDASGAEYPRTVSDIFTGLSRANFRVDTLLEPEPPADAIRSAFWSQAMAWVPATLLVRARKEGI
;
A
#
# COMPACT_ATOMS: atom_id res chain seq x y z
N GLN A 1 -1.79 11.77 -26.46
CA GLN A 1 -1.61 12.50 -25.19
C GLN A 1 -1.23 11.47 -24.13
N GLU A 2 -0.17 11.69 -23.35
CA GLU A 2 0.21 10.76 -22.30
C GLU A 2 -0.71 10.92 -21.09
N CYS A 3 -1.41 9.85 -20.70
CA CYS A 3 -2.30 9.82 -19.54
C CYS A 3 -1.71 8.86 -18.49
N PRO A 4 -0.97 9.36 -17.47
CA PRO A 4 -0.43 8.49 -16.42
C PRO A 4 -1.55 8.00 -15.50
N LEU A 5 -1.50 6.72 -15.16
CA LEU A 5 -2.28 6.13 -14.07
C LEU A 5 -1.49 6.34 -12.77
N VAL A 6 -2.05 7.12 -11.84
CA VAL A 6 -1.47 7.35 -10.51
C VAL A 6 -2.45 6.85 -9.47
N PHE A 7 -2.00 5.98 -8.57
CA PHE A 7 -2.84 5.43 -7.52
C PHE A 7 -2.03 5.05 -6.27
N SER A 8 -2.73 4.94 -5.15
CA SER A 8 -2.18 4.48 -3.88
C SER A 8 -2.73 3.10 -3.54
N VAL A 9 -1.90 2.25 -2.96
CA VAL A 9 -2.32 1.00 -2.31
C VAL A 9 -1.67 0.90 -0.94
N SER A 10 -2.19 0.04 -0.08
CA SER A 10 -1.52 -0.30 1.16
C SER A 10 -0.14 -0.87 0.89
N HIS A 11 0.85 -0.42 1.67
CA HIS A 11 2.20 -0.91 1.53
C HIS A 11 2.28 -2.41 1.90
N PRO A 12 2.91 -3.27 1.09
CA PRO A 12 2.96 -4.70 1.37
C PRO A 12 3.55 -5.05 2.74
N ALA A 13 4.55 -4.29 3.20
CA ALA A 13 5.18 -4.51 4.50
C ALA A 13 4.33 -4.02 5.69
N SER A 14 3.35 -3.13 5.49
CA SER A 14 2.53 -2.62 6.60
C SER A 14 1.63 -3.69 7.21
N ALA A 15 1.38 -4.78 6.48
CA ALA A 15 0.62 -5.92 6.97
C ALA A 15 1.44 -6.87 7.85
N VAL A 16 2.78 -6.74 7.85
CA VAL A 16 3.70 -7.64 8.57
C VAL A 16 3.83 -7.24 10.05
N VAL A 17 3.87 -5.93 10.32
CA VAL A 17 4.13 -5.37 11.65
C VAL A 17 2.82 -4.93 12.31
N GLY A 18 2.54 -5.45 13.49
CA GLY A 18 1.39 -5.07 14.30
C GLY A 18 1.56 -3.72 15.00
N ALA A 19 0.48 -3.20 15.58
CA ALA A 19 0.51 -1.94 16.34
C ALA A 19 1.42 -2.00 17.57
N ASP A 20 1.71 -3.19 18.10
CA ASP A 20 2.63 -3.46 19.20
C ASP A 20 4.11 -3.56 18.75
N LEU A 21 4.40 -3.20 17.50
CA LEU A 21 5.73 -3.25 16.87
C LEU A 21 6.33 -4.65 16.77
N ARG A 22 5.50 -5.69 16.81
CA ARG A 22 5.92 -7.07 16.57
C ARG A 22 5.55 -7.54 15.18
N VAL A 23 6.36 -8.45 14.63
CA VAL A 23 6.01 -9.19 13.43
C VAL A 23 4.92 -10.19 13.79
N GLY A 24 3.70 -9.92 13.33
CA GLY A 24 2.52 -10.73 13.64
C GLY A 24 2.07 -11.62 12.47
N ARG A 25 2.59 -11.37 11.27
CA ARG A 25 2.13 -12.01 10.04
C ARG A 25 3.29 -12.21 9.07
N THR A 26 3.21 -13.26 8.27
CA THR A 26 4.18 -13.49 7.18
C THR A 26 3.88 -12.56 6.01
N TYR A 27 4.92 -12.07 5.33
CA TYR A 27 4.77 -11.20 4.14
C TYR A 27 3.92 -11.83 3.01
N TRP A 28 3.83 -13.16 2.98
CA TRP A 28 3.13 -13.91 1.94
C TRP A 28 1.67 -14.22 2.28
N ASP A 29 1.22 -13.93 3.49
CA ASP A 29 -0.16 -14.19 3.92
C ASP A 29 -1.14 -13.22 3.23
N ARG A 30 -1.97 -13.79 2.34
CA ARG A 30 -2.94 -13.04 1.52
C ARG A 30 -4.34 -12.98 2.11
N SER A 31 -4.54 -13.53 3.30
CA SER A 31 -5.85 -13.45 3.95
C SER A 31 -6.24 -12.00 4.21
N SER A 32 -7.53 -11.69 4.03
CA SER A 32 -8.06 -10.34 4.20
C SER A 32 -7.85 -9.83 5.61
N ARG A 33 -7.52 -8.55 5.76
CA ARG A 33 -7.42 -7.85 7.04
C ARG A 33 -8.66 -6.99 7.26
N PRO A 34 -9.52 -7.32 8.23
CA PRO A 34 -10.62 -6.44 8.57
C PRO A 34 -10.06 -5.15 9.18
N TRP A 35 -10.72 -4.03 8.89
CA TRP A 35 -10.47 -2.76 9.54
C TRP A 35 -11.82 -2.10 9.87
N SER A 36 -11.82 -1.28 10.91
CA SER A 36 -13.00 -0.51 11.31
C SER A 36 -12.59 0.82 11.93
N THR A 37 -13.48 1.79 11.80
CA THR A 37 -13.51 3.09 12.48
C THR A 37 -14.89 3.26 13.10
N ASP A 38 -15.12 4.38 13.78
CA ASP A 38 -16.43 4.70 14.35
C ASP A 38 -17.52 4.80 13.25
N ASP A 39 -17.16 5.20 12.03
CA ASP A 39 -18.12 5.48 10.95
C ASP A 39 -18.11 4.46 9.79
N ALA A 40 -17.11 3.57 9.72
CA ALA A 40 -16.93 2.65 8.59
C ALA A 40 -16.16 1.38 8.94
N SER A 41 -16.40 0.29 8.20
CA SER A 41 -15.63 -0.95 8.26
C SER A 41 -15.41 -1.54 6.87
N GLY A 42 -14.39 -2.39 6.74
CA GLY A 42 -14.05 -3.01 5.47
C GLY A 42 -13.00 -4.11 5.60
N ALA A 43 -12.52 -4.58 4.45
CA ALA A 43 -11.47 -5.58 4.35
C ALA A 43 -10.37 -5.09 3.40
N GLU A 44 -9.13 -5.12 3.89
CA GLU A 44 -7.93 -4.91 3.10
C GLU A 44 -7.44 -6.26 2.57
N TYR A 45 -6.97 -6.29 1.31
CA TYR A 45 -6.39 -7.48 0.70
C TYR A 45 -4.93 -7.23 0.37
N PRO A 46 -3.98 -7.73 1.20
CA PRO A 46 -2.56 -7.50 0.98
C PRO A 46 -2.11 -7.96 -0.41
N ARG A 47 -1.39 -7.07 -1.09
CA ARG A 47 -0.69 -7.33 -2.36
C ARG A 47 0.80 -7.23 -2.11
N THR A 48 1.60 -8.09 -2.71
CA THR A 48 3.05 -7.92 -2.73
C THR A 48 3.43 -6.91 -3.81
N VAL A 49 4.65 -6.38 -3.75
CA VAL A 49 5.21 -5.58 -4.86
C VAL A 49 5.17 -6.38 -6.17
N SER A 50 5.53 -7.67 -6.15
CA SER A 50 5.49 -8.53 -7.33
C SER A 50 4.09 -8.65 -7.95
N ASP A 51 3.04 -8.75 -7.14
CA ASP A 51 1.66 -8.78 -7.65
C ASP A 51 1.28 -7.48 -8.36
N ILE A 52 1.68 -6.33 -7.78
CA ILE A 52 1.38 -5.01 -8.35
C ILE A 52 2.07 -4.86 -9.71
N PHE A 53 3.37 -5.16 -9.79
CA PHE A 53 4.11 -5.11 -11.04
C PHE A 53 3.57 -6.10 -12.08
N THR A 54 3.27 -7.33 -11.66
CA THR A 54 2.72 -8.37 -12.56
C THR A 54 1.35 -7.98 -13.09
N GLY A 55 0.48 -7.45 -12.23
CA GLY A 55 -0.86 -7.00 -12.60
C GLY A 55 -0.82 -5.84 -13.59
N LEU A 56 0.02 -4.84 -13.34
CA LEU A 56 0.20 -3.70 -14.24
C LEU A 56 0.82 -4.13 -15.57
N SER A 57 1.86 -4.97 -15.55
CA SER A 57 2.49 -5.48 -16.76
C SER A 57 1.50 -6.26 -17.64
N ARG A 58 0.69 -7.16 -17.07
CA ARG A 58 -0.37 -7.89 -17.79
C ARG A 58 -1.44 -6.97 -18.36
N ALA A 59 -1.64 -5.81 -17.76
CA ALA A 59 -2.55 -4.79 -18.24
C ALA A 59 -1.87 -3.81 -19.22
N ASN A 60 -0.68 -4.12 -19.75
CA ASN A 60 0.15 -3.26 -20.61
C ASN A 60 0.42 -1.89 -19.98
N PHE A 61 0.72 -1.86 -18.68
CA PHE A 61 1.21 -0.66 -18.02
C PHE A 61 2.68 -0.85 -17.62
N ARG A 62 3.54 0.08 -18.02
CA ARG A 62 4.89 0.21 -17.47
C ARG A 62 4.85 1.06 -16.22
N VAL A 63 5.41 0.53 -15.14
CA VAL A 63 5.60 1.28 -13.88
C VAL A 63 6.75 2.26 -14.09
N ASP A 64 6.47 3.55 -13.92
CA ASP A 64 7.47 4.62 -14.03
C ASP A 64 8.05 4.97 -12.67
N THR A 65 7.23 4.88 -11.61
CA THR A 65 7.62 5.32 -10.28
C THR A 65 6.89 4.50 -9.24
N LEU A 66 7.66 4.06 -8.25
CA LEU A 66 7.18 3.48 -7.02
C LEU A 66 7.71 4.36 -5.88
N LEU A 67 6.83 4.91 -5.06
CA LEU A 67 7.20 5.81 -3.97
C LEU A 67 6.64 5.27 -2.66
N GLU A 68 7.52 5.22 -1.66
CA GLU A 68 7.23 4.87 -0.27
C GLU A 68 7.38 6.17 0.56
N PRO A 69 6.29 6.92 0.82
CA PRO A 69 6.40 8.21 1.48
C PRO A 69 6.80 8.03 2.95
N GLU A 70 7.87 8.71 3.36
CA GLU A 70 8.20 8.86 4.77
C GLU A 70 7.14 9.77 5.44
N PRO A 71 6.58 9.39 6.60
CA PRO A 71 5.62 10.22 7.30
C PRO A 71 6.29 11.53 7.76
N PRO A 72 5.73 12.71 7.41
CA PRO A 72 6.24 13.98 7.93
C PRO A 72 6.18 14.02 9.46
N ALA A 73 7.18 14.64 10.09
CA ALA A 73 7.27 14.74 11.56
C ALA A 73 6.06 15.48 12.18
N ASP A 74 5.44 16.38 11.44
CA ASP A 74 4.29 17.21 11.80
C ASP A 74 2.95 16.72 11.22
N ALA A 75 2.92 15.51 10.63
CA ALA A 75 1.71 14.98 10.03
C ALA A 75 0.59 14.76 11.06
N ILE A 76 -0.62 15.23 10.72
CA ILE A 76 -1.83 14.94 11.50
C ILE A 76 -2.10 13.43 11.42
N ARG A 77 -2.17 12.79 12.58
CA ARG A 77 -2.47 11.36 12.70
C ARG A 77 -3.97 11.14 12.50
N SER A 78 -4.34 10.36 11.50
CA SER A 78 -5.73 9.98 11.26
C SER A 78 -6.19 8.90 12.25
N ALA A 79 -7.49 8.59 12.26
CA ALA A 79 -8.05 7.46 13.01
C ALA A 79 -7.45 6.09 12.62
N PHE A 80 -6.81 6.01 11.44
CA PHE A 80 -6.15 4.80 10.95
C PHE A 80 -4.68 4.70 11.37
N TRP A 81 -4.14 5.72 12.05
CA TRP A 81 -2.74 5.75 12.43
C TRP A 81 -2.42 4.69 13.50
N SER A 82 -1.27 4.04 13.38
CA SER A 82 -0.71 3.17 14.42
C SER A 82 0.78 3.44 14.61
N GLN A 83 1.33 3.03 15.75
CA GLN A 83 2.76 3.21 16.06
C GLN A 83 3.67 2.55 15.01
N ALA A 84 3.24 1.45 14.38
CA ALA A 84 3.97 0.78 13.31
C ALA A 84 4.20 1.67 12.09
N MET A 85 3.31 2.63 11.82
CA MET A 85 3.42 3.54 10.67
C MET A 85 4.59 4.53 10.79
N ALA A 86 5.17 4.68 11.99
CA ALA A 86 6.41 5.43 12.17
C ALA A 86 7.66 4.65 11.74
N TRP A 87 7.55 3.34 11.55
CA TRP A 87 8.67 2.44 11.22
C TRP A 87 8.54 1.81 9.85
N VAL A 88 7.32 1.63 9.36
CA VAL A 88 7.01 1.01 8.08
C VAL A 88 6.02 1.89 7.33
N PRO A 89 6.24 2.19 6.04
CA PRO A 89 5.30 2.96 5.24
C PRO A 89 3.91 2.33 5.29
N ALA A 90 2.88 3.15 5.47
CA ALA A 90 1.49 2.66 5.42
C ALA A 90 1.02 2.47 3.97
N THR A 91 1.58 3.25 3.05
CA THR A 91 1.08 3.39 1.67
C THR A 91 2.21 3.28 0.66
N LEU A 92 1.90 2.68 -0.48
CA LEU A 92 2.74 2.63 -1.67
C LEU A 92 2.05 3.45 -2.77
N LEU A 93 2.74 4.46 -3.30
CA LEU A 93 2.27 5.26 -4.41
C LEU A 93 2.86 4.73 -5.71
N VAL A 94 2.01 4.48 -6.70
CA VAL A 94 2.41 3.92 -7.99
C VAL A 94 2.02 4.90 -9.09
N ARG A 95 2.99 5.24 -9.94
CA ARG A 95 2.74 5.88 -11.24
C ARG A 95 3.08 4.89 -12.34
N ALA A 96 2.13 4.67 -13.23
CA ALA A 96 2.30 3.81 -14.39
C ALA A 96 1.76 4.48 -15.66
N ARG A 97 2.25 4.05 -16.81
CA ARG A 97 1.83 4.53 -18.12
C ARG A 97 1.37 3.36 -18.98
N LYS A 98 0.33 3.57 -19.77
CA LYS A 98 -0.12 2.56 -20.73
C LYS A 98 0.91 2.43 -21.87
N GLU A 99 1.28 1.21 -22.20
CA GLU A 99 2.10 0.86 -23.36
C GLU A 99 1.23 0.26 -24.47
N GLY A 100 1.57 0.56 -25.73
CA GLY A 100 0.90 0.02 -26.91
C GLY A 100 -0.47 0.64 -27.21
N ILE A 101 -0.61 1.96 -27.07
CA ILE A 101 -1.71 2.74 -27.66
C ILE A 101 -1.26 3.25 -29.03
#